data_AF-A0A2E9WLW4-F1
#
_entry.id   AF-A0A2E9WLW4-F1
#
_cell.length_a   1.000
_cell.length_b   1.000
_cell.length_c   1.000
_cell.angle_alpha   90.00
_cell.angle_beta   90.00
_cell.angle_gamma   90.00
#
_symmetry.space_group_name_H-M   'P 1'
#
loop_
_entity.id
_entity.type
_entity.pdbx_description
1 polymer ?
#
loop_
_entity_poly.entity_id
_entity_poly.type
_entity_poly.pdbx_seq_one_letter_code
_entity_poly.pdbx_strand_id
1 'polypeptide(L)'
;MCAPTARALPPLALGILAALLAGCANEPLRRASPRAASTHDAVSSPTRKSIWHEKTKETITLRFADEELAVVHFAAKPRPFLYPFYAPGGVPITRAWPQEEREGEAHDHPHHTSVWFAHGDVNGVDFWHPQAKNGGVIEYTGRLNELLSRGKRLRTRHTYTWKGPQGEELLHERRTLLFGAEHDQRWVDTKFELTALKDEVVFGDTKEGTFAMRLHPALRLKGEVATGTILNAAGDKDAKAWGKRAAWVHYGGTVDEQEVGVAIFEHPDNFRHPTWWHARDYGLLAANPFGRRAFEGGDAKSGRFALKQDETLVLRYRIWTHTGDRSPEELAAAFKVYLIQAEEM
;
A
#
# COMPACT_ATOMS: atom_id res chain seq x y z
N MET A 1 25.97 66.09 -40.86
CA MET A 1 26.31 67.43 -40.32
C MET A 1 26.64 67.22 -38.85
N CYS A 2 27.91 67.01 -38.57
CA CYS A 2 28.85 67.99 -37.99
C CYS A 2 28.89 67.89 -36.46
N ALA A 3 30.07 67.52 -35.98
CA ALA A 3 30.56 67.43 -34.61
C ALA A 3 30.79 68.86 -34.02
N PRO A 4 31.69 69.16 -33.04
CA PRO A 4 32.53 68.31 -32.16
C PRO A 4 32.80 68.84 -30.70
N THR A 5 33.61 68.06 -29.96
CA THR A 5 34.75 68.42 -29.05
C THR A 5 34.59 69.23 -27.75
N ALA A 6 35.13 68.67 -26.65
CA ALA A 6 36.29 69.15 -25.84
C ALA A 6 36.44 68.24 -24.58
N ARG A 7 37.47 67.40 -24.40
CA ARG A 7 38.85 67.60 -23.86
C ARG A 7 38.94 68.39 -22.52
N ALA A 8 39.39 67.72 -21.45
CA ALA A 8 40.55 68.13 -20.62
C ALA A 8 40.92 67.09 -19.52
N LEU A 9 42.23 66.87 -19.37
CA LEU A 9 43.07 66.23 -18.32
C LEU A 9 44.31 67.17 -18.21
N PRO A 10 45.38 66.99 -17.38
CA PRO A 10 45.69 66.19 -16.17
C PRO A 10 46.33 67.14 -15.09
N PRO A 11 47.49 66.95 -14.39
CA PRO A 11 48.36 65.79 -14.04
C PRO A 11 48.91 65.74 -12.60
N LEU A 12 49.72 64.71 -12.27
CA LEU A 12 51.09 64.77 -11.67
C LEU A 12 51.47 63.36 -11.15
N ALA A 13 52.45 62.68 -11.76
CA ALA A 13 53.89 62.63 -11.40
C ALA A 13 54.18 61.62 -10.27
N LEU A 14 55.28 60.87 -10.20
CA LEU A 14 56.36 60.42 -11.11
C LEU A 14 57.19 59.40 -10.30
N GLY A 15 57.73 58.36 -10.94
CA GLY A 15 58.94 57.64 -10.48
C GLY A 15 58.74 56.38 -9.62
N ILE A 16 59.59 55.35 -9.63
CA ILE A 16 60.90 55.07 -10.25
C ILE A 16 61.06 53.52 -10.38
N LEU A 17 61.88 53.17 -11.36
CA LEU A 17 62.48 51.89 -11.81
C LEU A 17 62.99 50.90 -10.72
N ALA A 18 62.79 49.58 -10.89
CA ALA A 18 63.84 48.60 -11.28
C ALA A 18 63.65 47.13 -10.77
N ALA A 19 63.70 46.20 -11.75
CA ALA A 19 64.37 44.88 -11.80
C ALA A 19 63.85 43.60 -11.07
N LEU A 20 63.38 42.67 -11.91
CA LEU A 20 63.80 41.24 -12.08
C LEU A 20 63.65 40.21 -10.93
N LEU A 21 62.74 39.22 -11.09
CA LEU A 21 63.03 37.79 -11.43
C LEU A 21 61.81 36.86 -11.26
N ALA A 22 61.62 36.00 -12.29
CA ALA A 22 61.14 34.61 -12.31
C ALA A 22 59.87 34.15 -11.55
N GLY A 23 58.97 33.46 -12.27
CA GLY A 23 57.97 32.57 -11.64
C GLY A 23 56.82 32.12 -12.56
N CYS A 24 56.90 30.89 -13.03
CA CYS A 24 56.04 30.18 -14.00
C CYS A 24 54.51 30.16 -13.77
N ALA A 25 53.77 30.32 -14.89
CA ALA A 25 52.66 29.52 -15.43
C ALA A 25 51.55 28.94 -14.52
N ASN A 26 50.27 29.26 -14.79
CA ASN A 26 49.37 28.46 -15.67
C ASN A 26 47.93 29.02 -15.69
N GLU A 27 47.35 29.17 -16.87
CA GLU A 27 45.92 29.42 -17.13
C GLU A 27 45.08 28.12 -16.99
N PRO A 28 43.77 28.20 -16.67
CA PRO A 28 42.85 27.10 -16.94
C PRO A 28 42.01 27.34 -18.21
N LEU A 29 42.09 26.35 -19.10
CA LEU A 29 41.27 26.13 -20.28
C LEU A 29 39.77 25.95 -19.94
N ARG A 30 38.91 26.67 -20.67
CA ARG A 30 37.47 26.39 -20.78
C ARG A 30 37.24 25.06 -21.50
N ARG A 31 36.37 24.19 -20.96
CA ARG A 31 35.77 23.06 -21.68
C ARG A 31 34.25 23.13 -21.67
N ALA A 32 33.69 22.80 -22.84
CA ALA A 32 32.29 22.85 -23.20
C ALA A 32 31.42 21.79 -22.52
N SER A 33 30.13 22.10 -22.35
CA SER A 33 29.06 21.19 -21.93
C SER A 33 28.66 20.20 -23.01
N PRO A 34 28.13 19.03 -22.62
CA PRO A 34 27.06 18.38 -23.35
C PRO A 34 25.77 18.24 -22.52
N ARG A 35 24.68 18.22 -23.27
CA ARG A 35 23.26 18.22 -22.90
C ARG A 35 22.75 16.83 -22.50
N ALA A 36 21.58 16.85 -21.84
CA ALA A 36 20.52 15.82 -21.72
C ALA A 36 20.46 15.08 -20.37
N ALA A 37 19.61 15.59 -19.46
CA ALA A 37 19.17 14.90 -18.25
C ALA A 37 17.89 14.10 -18.56
N SER A 38 17.92 12.79 -18.30
CA SER A 38 16.73 11.93 -18.21
C SER A 38 15.99 12.20 -16.90
N THR A 39 14.67 12.28 -16.94
CA THR A 39 13.82 12.48 -15.75
C THR A 39 13.66 11.18 -14.97
N HIS A 40 14.54 10.94 -14.00
CA HIS A 40 14.31 9.99 -12.90
C HIS A 40 14.17 10.80 -11.60
N ASP A 41 13.03 10.68 -10.93
CA ASP A 41 12.83 11.27 -9.60
C ASP A 41 13.72 10.55 -8.55
N ALA A 42 14.07 11.29 -7.49
CA ALA A 42 15.15 11.01 -6.54
C ALA A 42 15.14 9.58 -5.92
N VAL A 43 16.29 8.90 -6.04
CA VAL A 43 16.63 7.68 -5.29
C VAL A 43 17.09 8.08 -3.88
N SER A 44 16.45 7.57 -2.83
CA SER A 44 17.00 7.65 -1.48
C SER A 44 18.07 6.57 -1.30
N SER A 45 19.34 6.94 -1.07
CA SER A 45 20.45 5.97 -0.91
C SER A 45 20.25 5.01 0.27
N PRO A 46 20.53 3.70 0.14
CA PRO A 46 20.33 2.72 1.20
C PRO A 46 21.31 2.93 2.38
N THR A 47 20.77 2.98 3.59
CA THR A 47 21.50 2.45 4.76
C THR A 47 21.00 1.03 4.99
N ARG A 48 21.83 0.09 5.49
CA ARG A 48 21.49 -1.35 5.68
C ARG A 48 20.25 -1.64 6.56
N LYS A 49 19.55 -0.62 7.05
CA LYS A 49 18.40 -0.72 7.95
C LYS A 49 17.30 0.31 7.63
N SER A 50 17.17 0.74 6.37
CA SER A 50 16.14 1.69 5.95
C SER A 50 15.27 1.17 4.83
N ILE A 51 14.01 1.64 4.78
CA ILE A 51 13.13 1.47 3.62
C ILE A 51 13.46 2.55 2.60
N TRP A 52 13.70 2.15 1.36
CA TRP A 52 13.84 3.05 0.21
C TRP A 52 12.85 2.64 -0.88
N HIS A 53 12.67 3.52 -1.87
CA HIS A 53 11.66 3.31 -2.90
C HIS A 53 12.14 3.73 -4.29
N GLU A 54 11.52 3.12 -5.29
CA GLU A 54 11.56 3.56 -6.69
C GLU A 54 10.12 3.85 -7.11
N LYS A 55 9.89 5.02 -7.68
CA LYS A 55 8.55 5.46 -8.10
C LYS A 55 8.50 5.61 -9.61
N THR A 56 7.41 5.11 -10.20
CA THR A 56 7.03 5.37 -11.58
C THR A 56 5.76 6.24 -11.62
N LYS A 57 5.14 6.38 -12.80
CA LYS A 57 3.83 7.04 -12.93
C LYS A 57 2.69 6.23 -12.34
N GLU A 58 2.87 4.93 -12.13
CA GLU A 58 1.78 4.01 -11.77
C GLU A 58 2.09 3.16 -10.53
N THR A 59 3.37 3.02 -10.19
CA THR A 59 3.84 2.13 -9.13
C THR A 59 4.84 2.80 -8.16
N ILE A 60 4.85 2.34 -6.91
CA ILE A 60 5.93 2.59 -5.96
C ILE A 60 6.45 1.22 -5.52
N THR A 61 7.68 0.88 -5.91
CA THR A 61 8.38 -0.30 -5.42
C THR A 61 9.10 0.07 -4.13
N LEU A 62 8.90 -0.71 -3.07
CA LEU A 62 9.49 -0.52 -1.76
C LEU A 62 10.49 -1.64 -1.48
N ARG A 63 11.67 -1.28 -0.98
CA ARG A 63 12.68 -2.23 -0.56
C ARG A 63 13.17 -1.91 0.85
N PHE A 64 13.49 -2.94 1.62
CA PHE A 64 14.15 -2.82 2.91
C PHE A 64 15.54 -3.45 2.81
N ALA A 65 16.59 -2.65 3.00
CA ALA A 65 17.93 -3.03 2.58
C ALA A 65 17.92 -3.50 1.11
N ASP A 66 18.34 -4.72 0.79
CA ASP A 66 18.38 -5.23 -0.58
C ASP A 66 17.18 -6.13 -0.93
N GLU A 67 16.22 -6.30 0.00
CA GLU A 67 15.04 -7.14 -0.19
C GLU A 67 13.84 -6.30 -0.65
N GLU A 68 13.10 -6.81 -1.63
CA GLU A 68 11.80 -6.24 -1.99
C GLU A 68 10.78 -6.49 -0.88
N LEU A 69 10.03 -5.44 -0.53
CA LEU A 69 9.04 -5.46 0.54
C LEU A 69 7.62 -5.52 -0.04
N ALA A 70 7.33 -4.60 -0.94
CA ALA A 70 6.04 -4.51 -1.62
C ALA A 70 6.17 -3.69 -2.90
N VAL A 71 5.20 -3.83 -3.79
CA VAL A 71 4.93 -2.82 -4.83
C VAL A 71 3.50 -2.31 -4.69
N VAL A 72 3.36 -0.99 -4.56
CA VAL A 72 2.07 -0.29 -4.57
C VAL A 72 1.71 0.02 -6.01
N HIS A 73 0.71 -0.66 -6.57
CA HIS A 73 0.14 -0.37 -7.89
C HIS A 73 -0.96 0.68 -7.73
N PHE A 74 -0.55 1.92 -7.45
CA PHE A 74 -1.48 2.97 -7.03
C PHE A 74 -2.35 3.51 -8.16
N ALA A 75 -1.99 3.32 -9.43
CA ALA A 75 -2.78 3.77 -10.58
C ALA A 75 -3.39 2.61 -11.40
N ALA A 76 -3.31 1.38 -10.89
CA ALA A 76 -3.84 0.23 -11.60
C ALA A 76 -5.37 0.28 -11.78
N LYS A 77 -5.83 -0.35 -12.86
CA LYS A 77 -7.24 -0.50 -13.20
C LYS A 77 -7.69 -1.96 -13.03
N PRO A 78 -8.94 -2.21 -12.63
CA PRO A 78 -9.96 -1.20 -12.31
C PRO A 78 -9.79 -0.58 -10.92
N ARG A 79 -8.82 -1.05 -10.13
CA ARG A 79 -8.56 -0.55 -8.78
C ARG A 79 -7.09 -0.71 -8.37
N PRO A 80 -6.62 0.10 -7.42
CA PRO A 80 -5.29 -0.04 -6.81
C PRO A 80 -5.15 -1.30 -5.96
N PHE A 81 -3.95 -1.88 -5.96
CA PHE A 81 -3.59 -3.06 -5.16
C PHE A 81 -2.10 -3.04 -4.74
N LEU A 82 -1.72 -3.95 -3.83
CA LEU A 82 -0.32 -4.26 -3.54
C LEU A 82 0.02 -5.64 -4.09
N TYR A 83 1.06 -5.74 -4.91
CA TYR A 83 1.62 -7.00 -5.38
C TYR A 83 3.01 -6.79 -5.95
N PRO A 84 3.99 -7.62 -5.58
CA PRO A 84 3.96 -8.63 -4.51
C PRO A 84 3.91 -7.99 -3.12
N PHE A 85 3.68 -8.81 -2.08
CA PHE A 85 3.93 -8.46 -0.68
C PHE A 85 4.70 -9.59 0.01
N TYR A 86 5.83 -9.24 0.62
CA TYR A 86 6.80 -10.21 1.14
C TYR A 86 6.87 -10.24 2.68
N ALA A 87 7.18 -11.42 3.20
CA ALA A 87 7.74 -11.60 4.52
C ALA A 87 9.27 -11.33 4.50
N PRO A 88 9.93 -11.20 5.67
CA PRO A 88 11.39 -11.12 5.74
C PRO A 88 12.07 -12.27 4.97
N GLY A 89 13.24 -12.01 4.38
CA GLY A 89 13.97 -13.00 3.58
C GLY A 89 13.43 -13.18 2.16
N GLY A 90 12.55 -12.28 1.70
CA GLY A 90 12.00 -12.30 0.34
C GLY A 90 10.93 -13.36 0.09
N VAL A 91 10.34 -13.93 1.16
CA VAL A 91 9.34 -15.00 1.05
C VAL A 91 7.98 -14.43 0.60
N PRO A 92 7.39 -14.87 -0.52
CA PRO A 92 6.13 -14.34 -1.01
C PRO A 92 4.94 -14.81 -0.14
N ILE A 93 4.16 -13.86 0.37
CA ILE A 93 2.99 -14.15 1.22
C ILE A 93 1.67 -14.08 0.44
N THR A 94 1.69 -13.39 -0.70
CA THR A 94 0.52 -13.24 -1.58
C THR A 94 0.61 -14.18 -2.76
N ARG A 95 -0.55 -14.57 -3.27
CA ARG A 95 -0.69 -15.25 -4.56
C ARG A 95 -0.13 -14.39 -5.70
N ALA A 96 0.46 -15.03 -6.71
CA ALA A 96 0.98 -14.39 -7.92
C ALA A 96 -0.08 -14.13 -9.00
N TRP A 97 -0.94 -15.11 -9.28
CA TRP A 97 -2.04 -14.96 -10.23
C TRP A 97 -3.11 -14.00 -9.67
N PRO A 98 -3.62 -13.06 -10.49
CA PRO A 98 -3.44 -12.94 -11.94
C PRO A 98 -2.34 -11.97 -12.38
N GLN A 99 -1.52 -11.43 -11.47
CA GLN A 99 -0.47 -10.48 -11.82
C GLN A 99 0.72 -11.15 -12.53
N GLU A 100 1.00 -12.40 -12.19
CA GLU A 100 2.11 -13.18 -12.72
C GLU A 100 1.73 -14.67 -12.79
N GLU A 101 2.15 -15.34 -13.85
CA GLU A 101 1.95 -16.77 -14.02
C GLU A 101 3.03 -17.53 -13.22
N ARG A 102 2.61 -18.46 -12.35
CA ARG A 102 3.51 -19.32 -11.59
C ARG A 102 2.99 -20.75 -11.55
N GLU A 103 3.92 -21.70 -11.56
CA GLU A 103 3.62 -23.12 -11.45
C GLU A 103 2.86 -23.44 -10.15
N GLY A 104 1.85 -24.32 -10.23
CA GLY A 104 1.05 -24.72 -9.07
C GLY A 104 -0.03 -23.72 -8.64
N GLU A 105 -0.16 -22.58 -9.33
CA GLU A 105 -1.27 -21.67 -9.08
C GLU A 105 -2.53 -22.06 -9.85
N ALA A 106 -3.67 -22.01 -9.16
CA ALA A 106 -4.96 -22.09 -9.82
C ALA A 106 -5.20 -20.86 -10.71
N HIS A 107 -6.11 -20.93 -11.68
CA HIS A 107 -6.58 -19.78 -12.47
C HIS A 107 -7.99 -19.33 -12.06
N ASP A 108 -8.36 -19.59 -10.81
CA ASP A 108 -9.64 -19.20 -10.23
C ASP A 108 -9.64 -17.75 -9.72
N HIS A 109 -10.83 -17.16 -9.64
CA HIS A 109 -11.03 -15.81 -9.10
C HIS A 109 -10.02 -14.78 -9.66
N PRO A 110 -10.02 -14.52 -10.98
CA PRO A 110 -9.07 -13.59 -11.64
C PRO A 110 -9.24 -12.12 -11.20
N HIS A 111 -10.18 -11.86 -10.29
CA HIS A 111 -10.38 -10.58 -9.65
C HIS A 111 -9.63 -10.47 -8.31
N HIS A 112 -8.99 -11.52 -7.78
CA HIS A 112 -8.23 -11.43 -6.54
C HIS A 112 -6.80 -10.94 -6.80
N THR A 113 -6.58 -9.64 -6.72
CA THR A 113 -5.32 -8.95 -7.07
C THR A 113 -4.40 -8.78 -5.86
N SER A 114 -4.01 -9.88 -5.22
CA SER A 114 -3.11 -9.88 -4.05
C SER A 114 -3.69 -9.14 -2.84
N VAL A 115 -3.34 -7.87 -2.55
CA VAL A 115 -3.94 -7.07 -1.47
C VAL A 115 -4.72 -5.91 -2.06
N TRP A 116 -6.02 -5.81 -1.75
CA TRP A 116 -6.88 -4.76 -2.30
C TRP A 116 -7.94 -4.30 -1.29
N PHE A 117 -8.56 -3.16 -1.61
CA PHE A 117 -9.72 -2.63 -0.90
C PHE A 117 -10.82 -2.35 -1.91
N ALA A 118 -11.97 -3.01 -1.74
CA ALA A 118 -13.14 -2.90 -2.62
C ALA A 118 -14.38 -3.45 -1.92
N HIS A 119 -15.59 -3.15 -2.40
CA HIS A 119 -16.83 -3.73 -1.86
C HIS A 119 -17.73 -4.21 -3.00
N GLY A 120 -18.46 -5.30 -2.78
CA GLY A 120 -19.29 -5.94 -3.82
C GLY A 120 -20.62 -5.22 -4.12
N ASP A 121 -21.04 -4.28 -3.27
CA ASP A 121 -22.29 -3.52 -3.47
C ASP A 121 -22.21 -2.13 -2.86
N VAL A 122 -21.93 -1.12 -3.67
CA VAL A 122 -22.02 0.31 -3.29
C VAL A 122 -23.05 0.98 -4.19
N ASN A 123 -24.23 1.31 -3.67
CA ASN A 123 -25.39 1.78 -4.45
C ASN A 123 -25.73 0.86 -5.65
N GLY A 124 -25.56 -0.46 -5.50
CA GLY A 124 -25.79 -1.43 -6.57
C GLY A 124 -24.64 -1.58 -7.55
N VAL A 125 -23.51 -0.91 -7.33
CA VAL A 125 -22.28 -1.06 -8.14
C VAL A 125 -21.31 -2.03 -7.48
N ASP A 126 -20.76 -2.96 -8.26
CA ASP A 126 -19.80 -3.96 -7.78
C ASP A 126 -18.36 -3.49 -8.05
N PHE A 127 -17.60 -3.20 -6.99
CA PHE A 127 -16.18 -2.84 -7.08
C PHE A 127 -15.25 -4.04 -6.83
N TRP A 128 -15.81 -5.17 -6.40
CA TRP A 128 -15.10 -6.40 -6.07
C TRP A 128 -14.81 -7.25 -7.31
N HIS A 129 -15.78 -7.35 -8.22
CA HIS A 129 -15.70 -8.11 -9.47
C HIS A 129 -15.60 -7.18 -10.69
N PRO A 130 -14.39 -6.91 -11.22
CA PRO A 130 -14.15 -6.13 -12.44
C PRO A 130 -15.01 -6.53 -13.64
N GLN A 131 -15.33 -7.81 -13.74
CA GLN A 131 -16.05 -8.44 -14.86
C GLN A 131 -17.58 -8.39 -14.71
N ALA A 132 -18.10 -7.88 -13.59
CA ALA A 132 -19.54 -7.75 -13.38
C ALA A 132 -20.15 -6.74 -14.36
N LYS A 133 -21.40 -6.98 -14.79
CA LYS A 133 -22.12 -6.06 -15.71
C LYS A 133 -22.28 -4.66 -15.13
N ASN A 134 -22.40 -4.57 -13.80
CA ASN A 134 -22.49 -3.36 -12.99
C ASN A 134 -21.14 -3.04 -12.30
N GLY A 135 -20.02 -3.45 -12.91
CA GLY A 135 -18.68 -3.24 -12.37
C GLY A 135 -18.29 -1.75 -12.31
N GLY A 136 -17.77 -1.33 -11.17
CA GLY A 136 -17.22 0.01 -10.96
C GLY A 136 -15.69 0.06 -11.04
N VAL A 137 -15.14 1.27 -11.00
CA VAL A 137 -13.69 1.53 -10.95
C VAL A 137 -13.32 2.42 -9.76
N ILE A 138 -12.21 2.10 -9.10
CA ILE A 138 -11.57 2.94 -8.08
C ILE A 138 -10.41 3.65 -8.76
N GLU A 139 -10.69 4.83 -9.29
CA GLU A 139 -9.78 5.55 -10.19
C GLU A 139 -8.85 6.48 -9.41
N TYR A 140 -7.54 6.37 -9.66
CA TYR A 140 -6.54 7.28 -9.10
C TYR A 140 -6.71 8.68 -9.70
N THR A 141 -6.82 9.70 -8.84
CA THR A 141 -7.10 11.08 -9.29
C THR A 141 -5.86 11.84 -9.76
N GLY A 142 -4.70 11.18 -9.87
CA GLY A 142 -3.41 11.83 -10.17
C GLY A 142 -2.76 12.49 -8.95
N ARG A 143 -3.39 12.42 -7.77
CA ARG A 143 -2.96 13.13 -6.57
C ARG A 143 -2.23 12.22 -5.57
N LEU A 144 -0.90 12.25 -5.59
CA LEU A 144 -0.03 11.74 -4.53
C LEU A 144 0.16 12.85 -3.51
N ASN A 145 -0.53 12.75 -2.39
CA ASN A 145 -0.50 13.76 -1.33
C ASN A 145 0.79 13.70 -0.51
N GLU A 146 1.39 12.51 -0.40
CA GLU A 146 2.51 12.29 0.50
C GLU A 146 3.33 11.07 0.08
N LEU A 147 4.66 11.21 0.17
CA LEU A 147 5.65 10.14 0.08
C LEU A 147 6.80 10.50 1.01
N LEU A 148 6.79 9.94 2.23
CA LEU A 148 7.80 10.22 3.25
C LEU A 148 8.51 8.93 3.65
N SER A 149 9.82 8.86 3.43
CA SER A 149 10.67 7.80 3.99
C SER A 149 11.46 8.34 5.18
N ARG A 150 11.43 7.61 6.30
CA ARG A 150 12.19 7.90 7.52
C ARG A 150 12.67 6.59 8.14
N GLY A 151 13.96 6.28 7.95
CA GLY A 151 14.57 5.08 8.50
C GLY A 151 13.82 3.83 8.06
N LYS A 152 13.21 3.12 9.01
CA LYS A 152 12.50 1.86 8.80
C LYS A 152 11.03 2.00 8.41
N ARG A 153 10.57 3.22 8.10
CA ARG A 153 9.17 3.49 7.77
C ARG A 153 9.04 4.30 6.48
N LEU A 154 7.99 4.01 5.71
CA LEU A 154 7.62 4.79 4.53
C LEU A 154 6.11 4.99 4.48
N ARG A 155 5.66 6.25 4.42
CA ARG A 155 4.25 6.61 4.29
C ARG A 155 3.93 7.10 2.88
N THR A 156 2.86 6.57 2.29
CA THR A 156 2.25 7.12 1.07
C THR A 156 0.81 7.56 1.33
N ARG A 157 0.34 8.55 0.59
CA ARG A 157 -1.06 8.99 0.64
C ARG A 157 -1.59 9.27 -0.76
N HIS A 158 -2.62 8.54 -1.15
CA HIS A 158 -3.24 8.61 -2.48
C HIS A 158 -4.69 9.05 -2.36
N THR A 159 -5.23 9.61 -3.45
CA THR A 159 -6.65 9.96 -3.54
C THR A 159 -7.28 9.23 -4.72
N TYR A 160 -8.48 8.70 -4.52
CA TYR A 160 -9.24 7.95 -5.51
C TYR A 160 -10.68 8.46 -5.60
N THR A 161 -11.31 8.22 -6.75
CA THR A 161 -12.75 8.37 -6.93
C THR A 161 -13.35 7.02 -7.29
N TRP A 162 -14.41 6.63 -6.58
CA TRP A 162 -15.17 5.42 -6.87
C TRP A 162 -16.26 5.77 -7.87
N LYS A 163 -16.18 5.22 -9.08
CA LYS A 163 -17.09 5.51 -10.18
C LYS A 163 -17.86 4.27 -10.57
N GLY A 164 -19.16 4.41 -10.80
CA GLY A 164 -19.95 3.35 -11.40
C GLY A 164 -19.77 3.25 -12.91
N PRO A 165 -20.46 2.30 -13.56
CA PRO A 165 -20.24 1.95 -14.95
C PRO A 165 -20.60 3.06 -15.94
N GLN A 166 -21.40 4.05 -15.55
CA GLN A 166 -21.71 5.22 -16.37
C GLN A 166 -20.82 6.43 -16.03
N GLY A 167 -19.82 6.25 -15.17
CA GLY A 167 -18.90 7.29 -14.74
C GLY A 167 -19.42 8.16 -13.59
N GLU A 168 -20.58 7.82 -13.02
CA GLU A 168 -21.13 8.50 -11.87
C GLU A 168 -20.24 8.31 -10.63
N GLU A 169 -19.86 9.40 -10.00
CA GLU A 169 -19.00 9.38 -8.83
C GLU A 169 -19.82 9.10 -7.56
N LEU A 170 -19.39 8.13 -6.77
CA LEU A 170 -20.07 7.69 -5.54
C LEU A 170 -19.30 8.11 -4.29
N LEU A 171 -17.99 7.86 -4.28
CA LEU A 171 -17.12 8.13 -3.14
C LEU A 171 -15.86 8.85 -3.57
N HIS A 172 -15.38 9.75 -2.74
CA HIS A 172 -13.97 10.10 -2.69
C HIS A 172 -13.28 9.27 -1.62
N GLU A 173 -12.12 8.72 -1.96
CA GLU A 173 -11.28 7.97 -1.03
C GLU A 173 -9.95 8.68 -0.84
N ARG A 174 -9.53 8.85 0.41
CA ARG A 174 -8.14 9.07 0.76
C ARG A 174 -7.58 7.81 1.39
N ARG A 175 -6.50 7.29 0.80
CA ARG A 175 -5.81 6.09 1.26
C ARG A 175 -4.44 6.44 1.78
N THR A 176 -4.14 6.05 3.02
CA THR A 176 -2.80 6.11 3.59
C THR A 176 -2.25 4.70 3.78
N LEU A 177 -1.01 4.51 3.33
CA LEU A 177 -0.24 3.29 3.54
C LEU A 177 1.01 3.68 4.33
N LEU A 178 1.22 3.09 5.49
CA LEU A 178 2.43 3.24 6.28
C LEU A 178 3.13 1.88 6.39
N PHE A 179 4.19 1.74 5.62
CA PHE A 179 5.03 0.56 5.62
C PHE A 179 6.05 0.62 6.74
N GLY A 180 6.34 -0.53 7.33
CA GLY A 180 7.43 -0.69 8.26
C GLY A 180 8.10 -2.06 8.13
N ALA A 181 9.36 -2.10 8.55
CA ALA A 181 10.18 -3.31 8.50
C ALA A 181 11.11 -3.38 9.71
N GLU A 182 11.18 -4.54 10.32
CA GLU A 182 12.17 -4.90 11.34
C GLU A 182 12.89 -6.19 10.93
N HIS A 183 13.77 -6.74 11.76
CA HIS A 183 14.57 -7.91 11.38
C HIS A 183 13.71 -9.10 10.92
N ASP A 184 12.69 -9.46 11.69
CA ASP A 184 11.86 -10.66 11.57
C ASP A 184 10.40 -10.37 11.21
N GLN A 185 10.09 -9.15 10.79
CA GLN A 185 8.72 -8.75 10.45
C GLN A 185 8.68 -7.63 9.41
N ARG A 186 7.59 -7.59 8.64
CA ARG A 186 7.19 -6.49 7.76
C ARG A 186 5.73 -6.16 8.05
N TRP A 187 5.33 -4.92 7.79
CA TRP A 187 3.92 -4.56 7.87
C TRP A 187 3.54 -3.42 6.94
N VAL A 188 2.26 -3.33 6.65
CA VAL A 188 1.61 -2.14 6.10
C VAL A 188 0.39 -1.81 6.95
N ASP A 189 0.43 -0.65 7.58
CA ASP A 189 -0.75 -0.02 8.14
C ASP A 189 -1.51 0.69 7.03
N THR A 190 -2.82 0.54 7.04
CA THR A 190 -3.74 1.09 6.05
C THR A 190 -4.78 1.93 6.75
N LYS A 191 -5.08 3.10 6.17
CA LYS A 191 -6.22 3.93 6.55
C LYS A 191 -6.98 4.31 5.29
N PHE A 192 -8.24 3.93 5.26
CA PHE A 192 -9.19 4.25 4.21
C PHE A 192 -10.18 5.28 4.75
N GLU A 193 -10.25 6.44 4.11
CA GLU A 193 -11.21 7.51 4.44
C GLU A 193 -12.13 7.66 3.24
N LEU A 194 -13.37 7.18 3.35
CA LEU A 194 -14.38 7.17 2.28
C LEU A 194 -15.40 8.27 2.55
N THR A 195 -15.47 9.28 1.70
CA THR A 195 -16.43 10.39 1.78
C THR A 195 -17.51 10.24 0.72
N ALA A 196 -18.77 10.30 1.10
CA ALA A 196 -19.90 10.22 0.17
C ALA A 196 -20.06 11.49 -0.68
N LEU A 197 -20.28 11.31 -1.98
CA LEU A 197 -20.47 12.39 -2.96
C LEU A 197 -21.93 12.60 -3.38
N LYS A 198 -22.83 11.76 -2.88
CA LYS A 198 -24.28 11.81 -3.12
C LYS A 198 -25.01 11.95 -1.79
N ASP A 199 -26.27 12.38 -1.84
CA ASP A 199 -27.17 12.47 -0.67
C ASP A 199 -27.05 11.26 0.26
N GLU A 200 -27.05 10.06 -0.34
CA GLU A 200 -26.80 8.80 0.34
C GLU A 200 -25.98 7.84 -0.54
N VAL A 201 -24.92 7.27 0.04
CA VAL A 201 -24.12 6.19 -0.55
C VAL A 201 -24.20 4.98 0.35
N VAL A 202 -24.70 3.88 -0.20
CA VAL A 202 -25.07 2.71 0.58
C VAL A 202 -24.16 1.54 0.27
N PHE A 203 -23.49 1.05 1.30
CA PHE A 203 -22.80 -0.24 1.29
C PHE A 203 -23.81 -1.34 1.59
N GLY A 204 -23.99 -2.26 0.65
CA GLY A 204 -24.86 -3.43 0.78
C GLY A 204 -24.29 -4.51 1.69
N ASP A 205 -25.18 -5.37 2.21
CA ASP A 205 -24.79 -6.57 2.95
C ASP A 205 -24.45 -7.69 1.98
N THR A 206 -23.15 -7.96 1.86
CA THR A 206 -22.58 -9.01 1.02
C THR A 206 -21.33 -9.58 1.68
N LYS A 207 -20.99 -10.83 1.36
CA LYS A 207 -19.72 -11.45 1.77
C LYS A 207 -18.51 -10.92 0.99
N GLU A 208 -18.75 -10.25 -0.13
CA GLU A 208 -17.72 -9.72 -1.03
C GLU A 208 -17.28 -8.33 -0.56
N GLY A 209 -16.24 -8.29 0.27
CA GLY A 209 -15.71 -7.05 0.84
C GLY A 209 -14.80 -7.33 2.05
N THR A 210 -14.16 -6.34 2.65
CA THR A 210 -13.87 -5.01 2.07
C THR A 210 -12.37 -4.79 1.93
N PHE A 211 -11.59 -4.96 3.01
CA PHE A 211 -10.13 -5.00 2.94
C PHE A 211 -9.66 -6.44 2.85
N ALA A 212 -8.97 -6.81 1.76
CA ALA A 212 -8.78 -8.20 1.38
C ALA A 212 -7.35 -8.51 0.95
N MET A 213 -6.95 -9.76 1.21
CA MET A 213 -5.69 -10.36 0.79
C MET A 213 -5.95 -11.75 0.22
N ARG A 214 -5.31 -12.07 -0.90
CA ARG A 214 -5.23 -13.42 -1.47
C ARG A 214 -3.84 -13.99 -1.19
N LEU A 215 -3.83 -15.03 -0.37
CA LEU A 215 -2.63 -15.66 0.16
C LEU A 215 -1.96 -16.58 -0.85
N HIS A 216 -0.64 -16.69 -0.68
CA HIS A 216 0.20 -17.66 -1.37
C HIS A 216 -0.41 -19.08 -1.26
N PRO A 217 -0.35 -19.91 -2.32
CA PRO A 217 -0.91 -21.26 -2.31
C PRO A 217 -0.56 -22.12 -1.10
N ALA A 218 0.69 -22.05 -0.65
CA ALA A 218 1.13 -22.85 0.50
C ALA A 218 0.50 -22.39 1.83
N LEU A 219 0.10 -21.13 1.97
CA LEU A 219 -0.57 -20.63 3.19
C LEU A 219 -2.07 -20.95 3.25
N ARG A 220 -2.61 -21.69 2.28
CA ARG A 220 -4.01 -22.14 2.28
C ARG A 220 -4.19 -23.31 3.24
N LEU A 221 -5.43 -23.57 3.65
CA LEU A 221 -5.78 -24.82 4.34
C LEU A 221 -5.94 -26.00 3.37
N LYS A 222 -6.26 -25.71 2.11
CA LYS A 222 -6.54 -26.71 1.08
C LYS A 222 -5.83 -26.37 -0.23
N GLY A 223 -5.38 -27.41 -0.91
CA GLY A 223 -4.64 -27.33 -2.16
C GLY A 223 -3.49 -28.33 -2.16
N GLU A 224 -2.91 -28.58 -3.33
CA GLU A 224 -1.83 -29.58 -3.48
C GLU A 224 -0.57 -29.22 -2.71
N VAL A 225 -0.27 -27.92 -2.60
CA VAL A 225 0.92 -27.38 -1.91
C VAL A 225 0.59 -26.75 -0.54
N ALA A 226 -0.65 -26.92 -0.06
CA ALA A 226 -1.13 -26.25 1.15
C ALA A 226 -0.53 -26.82 2.43
N THR A 227 0.04 -25.94 3.26
CA THR A 227 0.63 -26.22 4.58
C THR A 227 0.01 -25.33 5.67
N GLY A 228 -0.93 -24.46 5.29
CA GLY A 228 -1.42 -23.37 6.12
C GLY A 228 -2.35 -23.80 7.26
N THR A 229 -2.45 -22.93 8.25
CA THR A 229 -3.39 -22.97 9.38
C THR A 229 -4.07 -21.61 9.54
N ILE A 230 -5.24 -21.56 10.18
CA ILE A 230 -5.90 -20.29 10.53
C ILE A 230 -6.12 -20.23 12.04
N LEU A 231 -5.85 -19.06 12.62
CA LEU A 231 -6.23 -18.72 13.99
C LEU A 231 -6.80 -17.30 14.03
N ASN A 232 -7.88 -17.09 14.77
CA ASN A 232 -8.39 -15.74 15.06
C ASN A 232 -8.23 -15.37 16.53
N ALA A 233 -8.45 -14.08 16.83
CA ALA A 233 -8.35 -13.55 18.18
C ALA A 233 -9.30 -14.18 19.21
N ALA A 234 -10.38 -14.84 18.77
CA ALA A 234 -11.34 -15.53 19.61
C ALA A 234 -10.98 -17.01 19.84
N GLY A 235 -9.90 -17.50 19.21
CA GLY A 235 -9.46 -18.89 19.31
C GLY A 235 -10.14 -19.84 18.31
N ASP A 236 -10.95 -19.34 17.36
CA ASP A 236 -11.45 -20.17 16.26
C ASP A 236 -10.30 -20.56 15.35
N LYS A 237 -10.27 -21.85 15.00
CA LYS A 237 -9.23 -22.44 14.14
C LYS A 237 -9.78 -22.86 12.79
N ASP A 238 -8.95 -22.69 11.77
CA ASP A 238 -9.17 -23.19 10.42
C ASP A 238 -10.53 -22.77 9.85
N ALA A 239 -11.28 -23.71 9.28
CA ALA A 239 -12.60 -23.46 8.69
C ALA A 239 -13.62 -22.83 9.66
N LYS A 240 -13.41 -22.95 10.97
CA LYS A 240 -14.30 -22.34 11.99
C LYS A 240 -14.14 -20.82 12.07
N ALA A 241 -13.04 -20.26 11.56
CA ALA A 241 -12.81 -18.82 11.54
C ALA A 241 -13.69 -18.08 10.51
N TRP A 242 -14.25 -18.78 9.52
CA TRP A 242 -15.09 -18.18 8.50
C TRP A 242 -16.35 -17.54 9.10
N GLY A 243 -16.59 -16.27 8.75
CA GLY A 243 -17.76 -15.50 9.19
C GLY A 243 -17.74 -15.12 10.68
N LYS A 244 -16.65 -15.41 11.40
CA LYS A 244 -16.53 -15.05 12.82
C LYS A 244 -16.11 -13.62 13.01
N ARG A 245 -16.52 -13.03 14.14
CA ARG A 245 -16.05 -11.72 14.58
C ARG A 245 -14.79 -11.88 15.41
N ALA A 246 -13.72 -11.18 15.05
CA ALA A 246 -12.44 -11.22 15.78
C ALA A 246 -11.65 -9.93 15.55
N ALA A 247 -10.80 -9.54 16.51
CA ALA A 247 -9.93 -8.35 16.35
C ALA A 247 -8.81 -8.56 15.31
N TRP A 248 -8.48 -9.82 15.03
CA TRP A 248 -7.51 -10.21 14.03
C TRP A 248 -7.73 -11.65 13.57
N VAL A 249 -7.22 -11.95 12.37
CA VAL A 249 -7.08 -13.31 11.83
C VAL A 249 -5.66 -13.48 11.31
N HIS A 250 -5.04 -14.60 11.65
CA HIS A 250 -3.71 -15.01 11.26
C HIS A 250 -3.76 -16.29 10.43
N TYR A 251 -2.89 -16.36 9.43
CA TYR A 251 -2.56 -17.55 8.65
C TYR A 251 -1.06 -17.81 8.82
N GLY A 252 -0.68 -19.05 9.10
CA GLY A 252 0.72 -19.48 9.20
C GLY A 252 0.95 -20.80 8.49
N GLY A 253 2.16 -21.03 8.00
CA GLY A 253 2.58 -22.27 7.34
C GLY A 253 3.98 -22.14 6.73
N THR A 254 4.35 -23.12 5.92
CA THR A 254 5.68 -23.19 5.29
C THR A 254 5.60 -22.73 3.82
N VAL A 255 6.45 -21.76 3.44
CA VAL A 255 6.66 -21.32 2.05
C VAL A 255 8.15 -21.40 1.76
N ASP A 256 8.56 -22.05 0.66
CA ASP A 256 9.97 -22.22 0.29
C ASP A 256 10.86 -22.71 1.45
N GLU A 257 10.41 -23.77 2.13
CA GLU A 257 11.05 -24.39 3.31
C GLU A 257 11.19 -23.47 4.54
N GLN A 258 10.58 -22.28 4.53
CA GLN A 258 10.59 -21.33 5.62
C GLN A 258 9.22 -21.24 6.29
N GLU A 259 9.20 -21.34 7.63
CA GLU A 259 8.02 -21.02 8.43
C GLU A 259 7.74 -19.52 8.35
N VAL A 260 6.55 -19.16 7.90
CA VAL A 260 6.11 -17.78 7.76
C VAL A 260 4.66 -17.62 8.17
N GLY A 261 4.28 -16.39 8.49
CA GLY A 261 2.89 -16.09 8.76
C GLY A 261 2.49 -14.67 8.40
N VAL A 262 1.18 -14.48 8.32
CA VAL A 262 0.55 -13.20 8.05
C VAL A 262 -0.71 -13.04 8.86
N ALA A 263 -0.91 -11.86 9.42
CA ALA A 263 -2.14 -11.49 10.09
C ALA A 263 -2.69 -10.18 9.54
N ILE A 264 -4.02 -10.07 9.51
CA ILE A 264 -4.68 -8.77 9.40
C ILE A 264 -5.22 -8.39 10.78
N PHE A 265 -4.76 -7.25 11.27
CA PHE A 265 -5.24 -6.64 12.51
C PHE A 265 -6.24 -5.53 12.21
N GLU A 266 -7.32 -5.48 12.98
CA GLU A 266 -8.32 -4.44 12.89
C GLU A 266 -8.16 -3.42 14.03
N HIS A 267 -8.25 -2.14 13.70
CA HIS A 267 -8.30 -1.08 14.70
C HIS A 267 -9.63 -1.07 15.48
N PRO A 268 -9.62 -0.87 16.81
CA PRO A 268 -10.85 -0.88 17.62
C PRO A 268 -11.85 0.24 17.29
N ASP A 269 -11.37 1.37 16.77
CA ASP A 269 -12.23 2.47 16.30
C ASP A 269 -12.99 2.18 14.99
N ASN A 270 -12.70 1.06 14.32
CA ASN A 270 -13.38 0.75 13.08
C ASN A 270 -14.89 0.58 13.31
N PHE A 271 -15.65 1.02 12.31
CA PHE A 271 -17.08 0.78 12.27
C PHE A 271 -17.38 -0.72 12.46
N ARG A 272 -18.18 -1.03 13.49
CA ARG A 272 -18.60 -2.39 13.87
C ARG A 272 -17.46 -3.33 14.27
N HIS A 273 -16.39 -2.81 14.85
CA HIS A 273 -15.38 -3.62 15.49
C HIS A 273 -15.97 -4.58 16.58
N PRO A 274 -15.43 -5.80 16.74
CA PRO A 274 -14.63 -6.51 15.76
C PRO A 274 -15.42 -6.89 14.50
N THR A 275 -14.84 -6.72 13.32
CA THR A 275 -15.48 -7.02 12.04
C THR A 275 -15.72 -8.52 11.82
N TRP A 276 -16.55 -8.88 10.84
CA TRP A 276 -16.68 -10.26 10.36
C TRP A 276 -15.56 -10.56 9.35
N TRP A 277 -15.06 -11.79 9.38
CA TRP A 277 -13.94 -12.21 8.54
C TRP A 277 -14.35 -13.22 7.47
N HIS A 278 -14.05 -12.90 6.22
CA HIS A 278 -14.09 -13.85 5.11
C HIS A 278 -12.78 -14.68 5.09
N ALA A 279 -12.49 -15.40 6.17
CA ALA A 279 -11.32 -16.27 6.30
C ALA A 279 -11.60 -17.62 5.62
N ARG A 280 -11.08 -17.82 4.41
CA ARG A 280 -11.35 -19.01 3.58
C ARG A 280 -10.21 -20.00 3.60
N ASP A 281 -10.59 -21.26 3.47
CA ASP A 281 -9.69 -22.41 3.33
C ASP A 281 -8.84 -22.35 2.05
N TYR A 282 -9.33 -21.69 1.00
CA TYR A 282 -8.60 -21.44 -0.24
C TYR A 282 -7.73 -20.16 -0.23
N GLY A 283 -7.54 -19.52 0.94
CA GLY A 283 -6.60 -18.40 1.10
C GLY A 283 -7.11 -17.02 0.69
N LEU A 284 -8.42 -16.79 0.64
CA LEU A 284 -8.96 -15.44 0.75
C LEU A 284 -9.07 -15.08 2.23
N LEU A 285 -8.56 -13.91 2.60
CA LEU A 285 -8.71 -13.31 3.92
C LEU A 285 -9.22 -11.88 3.73
N ALA A 286 -10.43 -11.57 4.21
CA ALA A 286 -10.96 -10.21 4.13
C ALA A 286 -11.72 -9.78 5.39
N ALA A 287 -11.49 -8.53 5.80
CA ALA A 287 -12.23 -7.83 6.84
C ALA A 287 -13.47 -7.15 6.24
N ASN A 288 -14.67 -7.46 6.74
CA ASN A 288 -15.92 -6.99 6.15
C ASN A 288 -16.95 -6.55 7.22
N PRO A 289 -17.03 -5.25 7.53
CA PRO A 289 -17.96 -4.75 8.55
C PRO A 289 -19.42 -4.70 8.05
N PHE A 290 -19.68 -4.96 6.76
CA PHE A 290 -21.00 -4.84 6.13
C PHE A 290 -21.74 -6.17 5.96
N GLY A 291 -21.01 -7.29 5.86
CA GLY A 291 -21.57 -8.61 5.52
C GLY A 291 -22.30 -9.35 6.65
N ARG A 292 -22.93 -8.64 7.60
CA ARG A 292 -23.50 -9.26 8.81
C ARG A 292 -24.41 -10.44 8.49
N ARG A 293 -25.47 -10.21 7.70
CA ARG A 293 -26.42 -11.27 7.33
C ARG A 293 -25.77 -12.28 6.39
N ALA A 294 -24.87 -11.84 5.51
CA ALA A 294 -24.14 -12.75 4.63
C ALA A 294 -23.27 -13.77 5.40
N PHE A 295 -22.76 -13.42 6.59
CA PHE A 295 -21.97 -14.31 7.44
C PHE A 295 -22.80 -15.03 8.52
N GLU A 296 -23.75 -14.34 9.17
CA GLU A 296 -24.58 -14.91 10.24
C GLU A 296 -25.70 -15.82 9.71
N GLY A 297 -26.20 -15.57 8.50
CA GLY A 297 -27.31 -16.31 7.90
C GLY A 297 -28.65 -16.11 8.62
N GLY A 298 -29.65 -16.92 8.22
CA GLY A 298 -30.98 -16.95 8.84
C GLY A 298 -31.66 -15.58 8.91
N ASP A 299 -32.25 -15.27 10.07
CA ASP A 299 -32.98 -14.03 10.34
C ASP A 299 -32.07 -12.87 10.80
N ALA A 300 -30.76 -12.98 10.58
CA ALA A 300 -29.82 -11.92 10.95
C ALA A 300 -30.17 -10.58 10.28
N LYS A 301 -30.05 -9.50 11.05
CA LYS A 301 -30.27 -8.15 10.53
C LYS A 301 -29.25 -7.84 9.44
N SER A 302 -29.71 -7.16 8.38
CA SER A 302 -28.83 -6.65 7.34
C SER A 302 -27.76 -5.73 7.93
N GLY A 303 -26.52 -5.95 7.53
CA GLY A 303 -25.36 -5.09 7.73
C GLY A 303 -25.24 -3.98 6.69
N ARG A 304 -26.27 -3.74 5.87
CA ARG A 304 -26.37 -2.53 5.04
C ARG A 304 -26.02 -1.27 5.86
N PHE A 305 -25.29 -0.35 5.25
CA PHE A 305 -24.87 0.90 5.88
C PHE A 305 -25.01 2.05 4.89
N ALA A 306 -25.75 3.09 5.27
CA ALA A 306 -25.92 4.30 4.50
C ALA A 306 -24.97 5.38 5.05
N LEU A 307 -24.07 5.87 4.20
CA LEU A 307 -23.19 7.01 4.46
C LEU A 307 -23.82 8.24 3.80
N LYS A 308 -24.14 9.27 4.59
CA LYS A 308 -24.77 10.48 4.03
C LYS A 308 -23.75 11.36 3.34
N GLN A 309 -24.20 12.24 2.47
CA GLN A 309 -23.34 13.20 1.79
C GLN A 309 -22.38 13.90 2.76
N ASP A 310 -21.12 14.03 2.33
CA ASP A 310 -20.01 14.66 3.08
C ASP A 310 -19.60 13.93 4.38
N GLU A 311 -20.34 12.92 4.85
CA GLU A 311 -19.89 12.04 5.92
C GLU A 311 -18.71 11.20 5.44
N THR A 312 -17.79 10.93 6.36
CA THR A 312 -16.60 10.13 6.09
C THR A 312 -16.57 8.88 6.96
N LEU A 313 -16.52 7.72 6.32
CA LEU A 313 -16.23 6.44 6.97
C LEU A 313 -14.71 6.24 7.02
N VAL A 314 -14.18 5.94 8.20
CA VAL A 314 -12.76 5.63 8.40
C VAL A 314 -12.61 4.16 8.78
N LEU A 315 -11.74 3.44 8.05
CA LEU A 315 -11.36 2.06 8.36
C LEU A 315 -9.84 1.95 8.39
N ARG A 316 -9.31 1.28 9.42
CA ARG A 316 -7.88 1.13 9.70
C ARG A 316 -7.53 -0.34 9.93
N TYR A 317 -6.48 -0.81 9.27
CA TYR A 317 -6.01 -2.19 9.41
C TYR A 317 -4.49 -2.25 9.30
N ARG A 318 -3.87 -3.26 9.91
CA ARG A 318 -2.48 -3.65 9.62
C ARG A 318 -2.46 -4.99 8.91
N ILE A 319 -1.71 -5.13 7.84
CA ILE A 319 -1.18 -6.45 7.43
C ILE A 319 0.20 -6.58 8.05
N TRP A 320 0.42 -7.65 8.81
CA TRP A 320 1.68 -7.95 9.48
C TRP A 320 2.18 -9.30 9.01
N THR A 321 3.41 -9.38 8.51
CA THR A 321 4.07 -10.62 8.08
C THR A 321 5.30 -10.86 8.91
N HIS A 322 5.63 -12.12 9.14
CA HIS A 322 6.77 -12.54 9.96
C HIS A 322 7.34 -13.86 9.47
N THR A 323 8.57 -14.14 9.89
CA THR A 323 9.20 -15.46 9.79
C THR A 323 9.23 -16.15 11.15
N GLY A 324 9.31 -17.48 11.12
CA GLY A 324 9.25 -18.34 12.28
C GLY A 324 7.82 -18.71 12.70
N ASP A 325 7.72 -19.75 13.52
CA ASP A 325 6.45 -20.07 14.19
C ASP A 325 6.15 -19.04 15.29
N ARG A 326 4.87 -18.73 15.50
CA ARG A 326 4.40 -17.77 16.51
C ARG A 326 3.28 -18.37 17.33
N SER A 327 3.49 -18.37 18.63
CA SER A 327 2.46 -18.73 19.59
C SER A 327 1.27 -17.74 19.55
N PRO A 328 0.06 -18.17 19.96
CA PRO A 328 -1.08 -17.27 20.12
C PRO A 328 -0.78 -16.04 21.00
N GLU A 329 0.07 -16.20 22.02
CA GLU A 329 0.50 -15.13 22.91
C GLU A 329 1.37 -14.09 22.18
N GLU A 330 2.27 -14.53 21.30
CA GLU A 330 3.08 -13.64 20.47
C GLU A 330 2.24 -12.89 19.43
N LEU A 331 1.25 -13.55 18.82
CA LEU A 331 0.29 -12.89 17.92
C LEU A 331 -0.51 -11.80 18.65
N ALA A 332 -0.99 -12.10 19.87
CA ALA A 332 -1.67 -11.13 20.70
C ALA A 332 -0.74 -9.98 21.15
N ALA A 333 0.55 -10.24 21.38
CA ALA A 333 1.54 -9.22 21.68
C ALA A 333 1.80 -8.30 20.47
N ALA A 334 1.94 -8.87 19.27
CA ALA A 334 2.08 -8.10 18.02
C ALA A 334 0.86 -7.19 17.78
N PHE A 335 -0.34 -7.67 18.08
CA PHE A 335 -1.55 -6.84 18.03
C PHE A 335 -1.50 -5.67 19.00
N LYS A 336 -1.03 -5.86 20.24
CA LYS A 336 -0.85 -4.75 21.20
C LYS A 336 0.16 -3.71 20.70
N VAL A 337 1.26 -4.15 20.07
CA VAL A 337 2.24 -3.24 19.46
C VAL A 337 1.59 -2.42 18.33
N TYR A 338 0.75 -3.05 17.50
CA TYR A 338 -0.03 -2.34 16.49
C TYR A 338 -0.91 -1.26 17.11
N LEU A 339 -1.66 -1.56 18.17
CA LEU A 339 -2.55 -0.57 18.81
C LEU A 339 -1.78 0.66 19.34
N ILE A 340 -0.55 0.47 19.83
CA ILE A 340 0.29 1.58 20.28
C ILE A 340 0.78 2.44 19.09
N GLN A 341 1.11 1.79 17.96
CA GLN A 341 1.67 2.45 16.79
C GLN A 341 0.62 3.06 15.85
N ALA A 342 -0.60 2.52 15.84
CA ALA A 342 -1.65 2.94 14.92
C ALA A 342 -2.11 4.38 15.16
N GLU A 343 -1.90 4.92 16.35
CA GLU A 343 -2.12 6.33 16.68
C GLU A 343 -1.19 7.28 15.90
N GLU A 344 -0.09 6.78 15.34
CA GLU A 344 0.90 7.56 14.57
C GLU A 344 0.54 7.68 13.06
N MET A 345 -0.61 7.13 12.63
CA MET A 345 -1.06 7.03 11.22
C MET A 345 -1.51 8.35 10.56
#